data_AF-A0A975C690-F1
#
_entry.id   AF-A0A975C690-F1
#
_cell.length_a   1.000
_cell.length_b   1.000
_cell.length_c   1.000
_cell.angle_alpha   90.00
_cell.angle_beta   90.00
_cell.angle_gamma   90.00
#
_symmetry.space_group_name_H-M   'P 1'
#
loop_
_entity.id
_entity.type
_entity.pdbx_description
1 polymer ?
#
loop_
_entity_poly.entity_id
_entity_poly.type
_entity_poly.pdbx_seq_one_letter_code
_entity_poly.pdbx_strand_id
1 'polypeptide(L)'
;MRTGSAKVVATAIVLLCGAASPVLAAEPQEAATCELGSSVWLGELYHTLSARAIEMVARARQPGWASDERLVELVAPGAGFTLVIGDVSDAPAAEGVPAAHEFASRLGFEKFRYGSRAGIPIRVNGCDAYDVEIEFFDAETADNVTVRFKMSQGRVVSAEGWNGFFTEGRVSPTS
;
A
#
# COMPACT_ATOMS: atom_id res chain seq x y z
N MET A 1 -21.85 64.88 60.11
CA MET A 1 -22.41 65.47 58.87
C MET A 1 -21.29 65.68 57.86
N ARG A 2 -21.57 65.43 56.58
CA ARG A 2 -20.75 65.56 55.35
C ARG A 2 -19.79 64.41 54.97
N THR A 3 -20.39 63.54 54.17
CA THR A 3 -19.94 62.77 53.00
C THR A 3 -18.71 63.27 52.22
N GLY A 4 -17.96 62.32 51.64
CA GLY A 4 -17.08 62.55 50.48
C GLY A 4 -16.40 61.27 49.96
N SER A 5 -16.96 60.67 48.90
CA SER A 5 -16.45 59.49 48.18
C SER A 5 -15.32 59.82 47.21
N ALA A 6 -14.35 58.91 47.00
CA ALA A 6 -13.53 58.86 45.78
C ALA A 6 -12.96 57.46 45.46
N LYS A 7 -13.51 56.86 44.38
CA LYS A 7 -12.98 55.98 43.31
C LYS A 7 -11.67 55.20 43.56
N VAL A 8 -11.68 53.86 43.56
CA VAL A 8 -11.42 52.90 42.42
C VAL A 8 -10.07 53.17 41.74
N VAL A 9 -9.09 52.25 41.75
CA VAL A 9 -8.91 51.17 40.76
C VAL A 9 -8.29 49.91 41.39
N ALA A 10 -8.99 48.78 41.28
CA ALA A 10 -8.44 47.44 41.53
C ALA A 10 -7.97 46.85 40.20
N THR A 11 -6.67 46.60 40.06
CA THR A 11 -6.09 45.90 38.90
C THR A 11 -6.18 44.40 39.16
N ALA A 12 -7.12 43.73 38.50
CA ALA A 12 -7.24 42.28 38.51
C ALA A 12 -6.17 41.67 37.58
N ILE A 13 -5.23 40.92 38.15
CA ILE A 13 -4.28 40.08 37.40
C ILE A 13 -5.02 38.78 37.09
N VAL A 14 -5.41 38.59 35.83
CA VAL A 14 -5.92 37.32 35.31
C VAL A 14 -4.71 36.41 35.05
N LEU A 15 -4.47 35.46 35.95
CA LEU A 15 -3.58 34.33 35.69
C LEU A 15 -4.32 33.33 34.79
N LEU A 16 -3.93 33.28 33.51
CA LEU A 16 -4.30 32.17 32.62
C LEU A 16 -3.46 30.95 32.98
N CYS A 17 -4.09 29.93 33.59
CA CYS A 17 -3.56 28.58 33.67
C CYS A 17 -3.52 27.99 32.25
N GLY A 18 -2.31 27.83 31.69
CA GLY A 18 -2.09 27.05 30.49
C GLY A 18 -2.36 25.57 30.78
N ALA A 19 -3.38 25.01 30.12
CA ALA A 19 -3.60 23.58 30.09
C ALA A 19 -2.50 22.93 29.25
N ALA A 20 -1.61 22.17 29.91
CA ALA A 20 -0.66 21.30 29.22
C ALA A 20 -1.45 20.10 28.65
N SER A 21 -1.73 20.13 27.34
CA SER A 21 -2.19 18.94 26.64
C SER A 21 -1.08 17.89 26.64
N PRO A 22 -1.35 16.62 27.00
CA PRO A 22 -0.39 15.55 26.79
C PRO A 22 -0.21 15.37 25.29
N VAL A 23 0.94 15.79 24.77
CA VAL A 23 1.42 15.37 23.45
C VAL A 23 1.65 13.87 23.58
N LEU A 24 0.73 13.07 23.02
CA LEU A 24 1.03 11.67 22.71
C LEU A 24 2.26 11.70 21.81
N ALA A 25 3.41 11.29 22.35
CA ALA A 25 4.57 10.99 21.57
C ALA A 25 4.18 9.87 20.61
N ALA A 26 4.08 10.18 19.32
CA ALA A 26 4.05 9.14 18.30
C ALA A 26 5.35 8.35 18.47
N GLU A 27 5.23 7.06 18.79
CA GLU A 27 6.39 6.18 18.87
C GLU A 27 7.13 6.24 17.53
N PRO A 28 8.48 6.30 17.53
CA PRO A 28 9.23 6.27 16.29
C PRO A 28 8.85 4.99 15.56
N GLN A 29 8.17 5.15 14.41
CA GLN A 29 7.91 4.05 13.51
C GLN A 29 9.28 3.50 13.11
N GLU A 30 9.64 2.35 13.66
CA GLU A 30 10.89 1.68 13.37
C GLU A 30 10.99 1.56 11.85
N ALA A 31 11.98 2.23 11.27
CA ALA A 31 12.18 2.21 9.83
C ALA A 31 12.36 0.74 9.45
N ALA A 32 11.41 0.21 8.68
CA ALA A 32 11.45 -1.20 8.28
C ALA A 32 12.81 -1.47 7.61
N THR A 33 13.64 -2.28 8.27
CA THR A 33 14.95 -2.65 7.74
C THR A 33 14.71 -3.46 6.47
N CYS A 34 15.20 -2.95 5.35
CA CYS A 34 15.08 -3.65 4.09
C CYS A 34 16.10 -4.79 4.04
N GLU A 35 15.59 -6.01 4.02
CA GLU A 35 16.39 -7.24 3.94
C GLU A 35 16.88 -7.57 2.50
N LEU A 36 16.62 -6.68 1.53
CA LEU A 36 17.07 -6.87 0.15
C LEU A 36 18.45 -6.24 -0.02
N GLY A 37 19.45 -7.02 -0.43
CA GLY A 37 20.83 -6.53 -0.54
C GLY A 37 20.97 -5.27 -1.43
N SER A 38 21.99 -4.45 -1.16
CA SER A 38 22.26 -3.22 -1.89
C SER A 38 22.75 -3.42 -3.34
N SER A 39 23.00 -4.67 -3.75
CA SER A 39 23.43 -5.04 -5.09
C SER A 39 22.93 -6.44 -5.44
N VAL A 40 21.74 -6.51 -6.03
CA VAL A 40 21.07 -7.73 -6.48
C VAL A 40 20.86 -7.73 -7.98
N TRP A 41 20.71 -8.89 -8.60
CA TRP A 41 20.38 -8.98 -10.02
C TRP A 41 18.92 -8.57 -10.24
N LEU A 42 18.66 -7.73 -11.25
CA LEU A 42 17.33 -7.20 -11.52
C LEU A 42 16.28 -8.31 -11.73
N GLY A 43 16.65 -9.37 -12.45
CA GLY A 43 15.75 -10.51 -12.67
C GLY A 43 15.36 -11.24 -11.39
N GLU A 44 16.32 -11.46 -10.49
CA GLU A 44 16.09 -12.06 -9.17
C GLU A 44 15.24 -11.15 -8.30
N LEU A 45 15.55 -9.86 -8.27
CA LEU A 45 14.77 -8.86 -7.54
C LEU A 45 13.31 -8.84 -7.99
N TYR A 46 13.05 -8.77 -9.31
CA TYR A 46 11.69 -8.79 -9.86
C TYR A 46 10.94 -10.07 -9.45
N HIS A 47 11.60 -11.23 -9.49
CA HIS A 47 11.02 -12.47 -9.03
C HIS A 47 10.65 -12.41 -7.53
N THR A 48 11.58 -11.97 -6.68
CA THR A 48 11.34 -11.82 -5.23
C THR A 48 10.20 -10.85 -4.93
N LEU A 49 10.17 -9.68 -5.58
CA LEU A 49 9.14 -8.67 -5.37
C LEU A 49 7.78 -9.14 -5.86
N SER A 50 7.70 -9.78 -7.03
CA SER A 50 6.45 -10.40 -7.51
C SER A 50 5.96 -11.47 -6.55
N ALA A 51 6.85 -12.36 -6.07
CA ALA A 51 6.49 -13.39 -5.11
C ALA A 51 5.95 -12.79 -3.79
N ARG A 52 6.55 -11.71 -3.29
CA ARG A 52 6.06 -10.98 -2.09
C ARG A 52 4.68 -10.35 -2.32
N ALA A 53 4.44 -9.75 -3.48
CA ALA A 53 3.13 -9.18 -3.81
C ALA A 53 2.04 -10.27 -3.89
N ILE A 54 2.35 -11.43 -4.48
CA ILE A 54 1.45 -12.59 -4.51
C ILE A 54 1.21 -13.14 -3.10
N GLU A 55 2.27 -13.28 -2.30
CA GLU A 55 2.18 -13.74 -0.90
C GLU A 55 1.27 -12.81 -0.09
N MET A 56 1.42 -11.49 -0.26
CA MET A 56 0.57 -10.49 0.37
C MET A 56 -0.90 -10.71 0.02
N VAL A 57 -1.25 -10.84 -1.27
CA VAL A 57 -2.63 -11.09 -1.71
C VAL A 57 -3.17 -12.39 -1.10
N ALA A 58 -2.38 -13.46 -1.12
CA ALA A 58 -2.80 -14.76 -0.62
C ALA A 58 -3.09 -14.73 0.89
N ARG A 59 -2.22 -14.08 1.68
CA ARG A 59 -2.36 -13.93 3.14
C ARG A 59 -3.48 -12.99 3.53
N ALA A 60 -3.62 -11.87 2.82
CA ALA A 60 -4.67 -10.89 3.05
C ALA A 60 -6.08 -11.48 2.87
N ARG A 61 -6.24 -12.60 2.13
CA ARG A 61 -7.52 -13.32 1.99
C ARG A 61 -7.80 -14.33 3.10
N GLN A 62 -6.81 -14.69 3.92
CA GLN A 62 -6.98 -15.74 4.91
C GLN A 62 -7.76 -15.25 6.14
N PRO A 63 -8.50 -16.16 6.81
CA PRO A 63 -8.94 -15.92 8.18
C PRO A 63 -7.72 -15.58 9.06
N GLY A 64 -7.84 -14.55 9.91
CA GLY A 64 -6.76 -14.11 10.79
C GLY A 64 -5.77 -13.12 10.17
N TRP A 65 -6.04 -12.59 8.96
CA TRP A 65 -5.22 -11.57 8.30
C TRP A 65 -4.86 -10.39 9.22
N ALA A 66 -5.77 -9.98 10.12
CA ALA A 66 -5.59 -8.83 11.00
C ALA A 66 -4.43 -9.01 12.00
N SER A 67 -4.06 -10.25 12.31
CA SER A 67 -2.95 -10.60 13.21
C SER A 67 -1.81 -11.31 12.49
N ASP A 68 -1.79 -11.35 11.15
CA ASP A 68 -0.71 -11.98 10.39
C ASP A 68 0.53 -11.06 10.38
N GLU A 69 1.51 -11.38 11.23
CA GLU A 69 2.79 -10.65 11.33
C GLU A 69 3.52 -10.59 9.99
N ARG A 70 3.45 -11.65 9.18
CA ARG A 70 4.08 -11.69 7.87
C ARG A 70 3.38 -10.75 6.90
N LEU A 71 2.05 -10.63 6.99
CA LEU A 71 1.31 -9.64 6.20
C LEU A 71 1.70 -8.19 6.58
N VAL A 72 1.91 -7.92 7.88
CA VAL A 72 2.40 -6.62 8.37
C VAL A 72 3.79 -6.31 7.81
N GLU A 73 4.69 -7.29 7.71
CA GLU A 73 6.00 -7.12 7.08
C GLU A 73 5.88 -6.80 5.58
N LEU A 74 4.96 -7.46 4.88
CA LEU A 74 4.81 -7.32 3.43
C LEU A 74 4.18 -5.98 3.00
N VAL A 75 3.37 -5.34 3.86
CA VAL A 75 2.56 -4.16 3.51
C VAL A 75 3.01 -2.95 4.32
N ALA A 76 3.36 -1.85 3.65
CA ALA A 76 3.68 -0.60 4.33
C ALA A 76 2.46 -0.06 5.12
N PRO A 77 2.64 0.56 6.30
CA PRO A 77 1.51 1.00 7.14
C PRO A 77 0.54 1.95 6.44
N GLY A 78 1.04 2.84 5.57
CA GLY A 78 0.24 3.76 4.76
C GLY A 78 0.02 3.28 3.33
N ALA A 79 0.06 1.96 3.08
CA ALA A 79 -0.09 1.45 1.72
C ALA A 79 -1.52 1.67 1.20
N GLY A 80 -1.64 2.22 -0.02
CA GLY A 80 -2.90 2.48 -0.69
C GLY A 80 -3.22 1.44 -1.75
N PHE A 81 -4.50 1.08 -1.90
CA PHE A 81 -4.94 0.08 -2.87
C PHE A 81 -6.08 0.63 -3.71
N THR A 82 -6.15 0.26 -4.98
CA THR A 82 -7.24 0.66 -5.88
C THR A 82 -7.49 -0.43 -6.89
N LEU A 83 -8.77 -0.70 -7.17
CA LEU A 83 -9.19 -1.63 -8.20
C LEU A 83 -10.19 -0.92 -9.12
N VAL A 84 -9.89 -0.95 -10.41
CA VAL A 84 -10.71 -0.33 -11.47
C VAL A 84 -11.38 -1.44 -12.27
N ILE A 85 -12.69 -1.56 -12.13
CA ILE A 85 -13.52 -2.57 -12.80
C ILE A 85 -14.47 -1.82 -13.75
N GLY A 86 -14.20 -1.87 -15.05
CA GLY A 86 -14.93 -1.06 -16.03
C GLY A 86 -14.69 0.44 -15.82
N ASP A 87 -15.75 1.23 -15.78
CA ASP A 87 -15.69 2.68 -15.54
C ASP A 87 -15.71 3.07 -14.04
N VAL A 88 -15.68 2.08 -13.14
CA VAL A 88 -15.74 2.30 -11.69
C VAL A 88 -14.37 2.06 -11.07
N SER A 89 -13.84 3.12 -10.44
CA SER A 89 -12.68 3.02 -9.55
C SER A 89 -13.17 2.84 -8.12
N ASP A 90 -12.66 1.83 -7.45
CA ASP A 90 -12.95 1.56 -6.05
C ASP A 90 -11.64 1.46 -5.25
N ALA A 91 -11.52 2.32 -4.25
CA ALA A 91 -10.37 2.38 -3.36
C ALA A 91 -10.87 2.11 -1.93
N PRO A 92 -10.27 1.15 -1.19
CA PRO A 92 -10.54 0.98 0.23
C PRO A 92 -10.38 2.30 0.98
N ALA A 93 -11.26 2.55 1.96
CA ALA A 93 -11.18 3.75 2.80
C ALA A 93 -10.05 3.67 3.84
N ALA A 94 -9.59 2.44 4.15
CA ALA A 94 -8.47 2.19 5.04
C ALA A 94 -7.12 2.25 4.28
N GLU A 95 -6.03 2.20 5.04
CA GLU A 95 -4.66 2.05 4.54
C GLU A 95 -3.99 0.81 5.12
N GLY A 96 -2.87 0.37 4.54
CA GLY A 96 -2.04 -0.70 5.06
C GLY A 96 -2.71 -2.07 4.99
N VAL A 97 -2.55 -2.87 6.04
CA VAL A 97 -3.03 -4.26 6.09
C VAL A 97 -4.56 -4.38 5.92
N PRO A 98 -5.40 -3.56 6.57
CA PRO A 98 -6.84 -3.56 6.30
C PRO A 98 -7.20 -3.28 4.83
N ALA A 99 -6.52 -2.31 4.21
CA ALA A 99 -6.74 -1.99 2.80
C ALA A 99 -6.31 -3.14 1.88
N ALA A 100 -5.20 -3.81 2.21
CA ALA A 100 -4.73 -5.00 1.50
C ALA A 100 -5.75 -6.15 1.59
N HIS A 101 -6.38 -6.34 2.75
CA HIS A 101 -7.45 -7.33 2.93
C HIS A 101 -8.67 -7.03 2.04
N GLU A 102 -9.16 -5.78 2.06
CA GLU A 102 -10.28 -5.37 1.21
C GLU A 102 -9.96 -5.55 -0.27
N PHE A 103 -8.77 -5.09 -0.68
CA PHE A 103 -8.28 -5.23 -2.05
C PHE A 103 -8.22 -6.70 -2.49
N ALA A 104 -7.56 -7.56 -1.70
CA ALA A 104 -7.37 -8.96 -2.05
C ALA A 104 -8.68 -9.76 -2.04
N SER A 105 -9.63 -9.40 -1.17
CA SER A 105 -10.96 -9.99 -1.12
C SER A 105 -11.78 -9.67 -2.37
N ARG A 106 -11.63 -8.46 -2.91
CA ARG A 106 -12.30 -8.02 -4.14
C ARG A 106 -11.64 -8.58 -5.41
N LEU A 107 -10.33 -8.78 -5.40
CA LEU A 107 -9.59 -9.30 -6.54
C LEU A 107 -10.08 -10.69 -6.98
N GLY A 108 -10.43 -11.57 -6.04
CA GLY A 108 -11.21 -12.79 -6.32
C GLY A 108 -10.53 -13.92 -7.10
N PHE A 109 -9.42 -13.68 -7.79
CA PHE A 109 -8.73 -14.69 -8.62
C PHE A 109 -7.84 -15.64 -7.82
N GLU A 110 -7.65 -16.86 -8.31
CA GLU A 110 -6.77 -17.87 -7.71
C GLU A 110 -5.48 -18.11 -8.52
N LYS A 111 -5.49 -17.78 -9.81
CA LYS A 111 -4.35 -17.96 -10.70
C LYS A 111 -3.70 -16.61 -10.97
N PHE A 112 -2.37 -16.63 -11.10
CA PHE A 112 -1.57 -15.45 -11.41
C PHE A 112 -0.47 -15.79 -12.42
N ARG A 113 0.01 -14.78 -13.13
CA ARG A 113 1.23 -14.83 -13.94
C ARG A 113 1.91 -13.47 -13.94
N TYR A 114 3.23 -13.46 -14.10
CA TYR A 114 4.01 -12.24 -14.24
C TYR A 114 5.21 -12.48 -15.16
N GLY A 115 5.65 -11.43 -15.84
CA GLY A 115 6.81 -11.49 -16.72
C GLY A 115 8.11 -11.57 -15.92
N SER A 116 8.99 -12.49 -16.29
CA SER A 116 10.35 -12.55 -15.73
C SER A 116 11.28 -11.55 -16.40
N ARG A 117 12.10 -10.87 -15.62
CA ARG A 117 13.23 -10.04 -16.10
C ARG A 117 14.58 -10.78 -16.05
N ALA A 118 14.57 -12.12 -15.95
CA ALA A 118 15.77 -12.95 -15.79
C ALA A 118 16.83 -12.78 -16.89
N GLY A 119 16.45 -12.29 -18.07
CA GLY A 119 17.39 -12.03 -19.17
C GLY A 119 18.17 -10.71 -19.07
N ILE A 120 17.96 -9.89 -18.03
CA ILE A 120 18.58 -8.56 -17.91
C ILE A 120 19.73 -8.61 -16.88
N PRO A 121 21.00 -8.57 -17.32
CA PRO A 121 22.17 -8.64 -16.44
C PRO A 121 22.49 -7.27 -15.83
N ILE A 122 21.53 -6.65 -15.15
CA ILE A 122 21.70 -5.37 -14.46
C ILE A 122 21.69 -5.62 -12.95
N ARG A 123 22.61 -5.00 -12.23
CA ARG A 123 22.60 -4.95 -10.76
C ARG A 123 21.96 -3.67 -10.28
N VAL A 124 21.15 -3.78 -9.23
CA VAL A 124 20.40 -2.67 -8.64
C VAL A 124 20.35 -2.80 -7.12
N ASN A 125 19.98 -1.71 -6.44
CA ASN A 125 19.77 -1.73 -4.99
C ASN A 125 18.37 -2.27 -4.67
N GLY A 126 18.28 -3.42 -4.00
CA GLY A 126 17.01 -4.08 -3.72
C GLY A 126 16.03 -3.27 -2.86
N CYS A 127 16.50 -2.23 -2.17
CA CYS A 127 15.69 -1.40 -1.28
C CYS A 127 15.11 -0.15 -1.93
N ASP A 128 15.48 0.14 -3.19
CA ASP A 128 14.89 1.23 -3.95
C ASP A 128 13.41 0.96 -4.29
N ALA A 129 12.77 1.92 -4.95
CA ALA A 129 11.40 1.79 -5.43
C ALA A 129 11.34 1.00 -6.74
N TYR A 130 10.42 0.04 -6.83
CA TYR A 130 10.22 -0.79 -8.01
C TYR A 130 8.74 -1.03 -8.28
N ASP A 131 8.40 -1.13 -9.55
CA ASP A 131 7.07 -1.54 -9.99
C ASP A 131 7.13 -2.97 -10.52
N VAL A 132 6.23 -3.83 -10.02
CA VAL A 132 5.99 -5.17 -10.56
C VAL A 132 4.55 -5.28 -11.02
N GLU A 133 4.36 -5.88 -12.20
CA GLU A 133 3.03 -6.12 -12.77
C GLU A 133 2.73 -7.61 -12.70
N ILE A 134 1.57 -7.94 -12.15
CA ILE A 134 1.08 -9.30 -12.01
C ILE A 134 -0.33 -9.33 -12.58
N GLU A 135 -0.56 -10.27 -13.48
CA GLU A 135 -1.89 -10.55 -13.98
C GLU A 135 -2.51 -11.67 -13.14
N PHE A 136 -3.68 -11.40 -12.60
CA PHE A 136 -4.53 -12.38 -11.95
C PHE A 136 -5.67 -12.75 -12.89
N PHE A 137 -5.96 -14.02 -13.06
CA PHE A 137 -6.86 -14.46 -14.13
C PHE A 137 -7.66 -15.70 -13.76
N ASP A 138 -8.77 -15.90 -14.47
CA ASP A 138 -9.51 -17.15 -14.53
C ASP A 138 -9.25 -17.80 -15.90
N ALA A 139 -8.81 -19.06 -15.89
CA ALA A 139 -8.51 -19.78 -17.12
C ALA A 139 -9.78 -20.27 -17.84
N GLU A 140 -10.90 -20.36 -17.13
CA GLU A 140 -12.17 -20.86 -17.66
C GLU A 140 -12.98 -19.75 -18.32
N THR A 141 -13.03 -18.55 -17.71
CA THR A 141 -13.78 -17.40 -18.23
C THR A 141 -12.94 -16.45 -19.09
N ALA A 142 -11.62 -16.61 -19.08
CA ALA A 142 -10.65 -15.68 -19.66
C ALA A 142 -10.69 -14.25 -19.05
N ASP A 143 -11.37 -14.08 -17.92
CA ASP A 143 -11.34 -12.83 -17.17
C ASP A 143 -9.95 -12.63 -16.54
N ASN A 144 -9.49 -11.39 -16.51
CA ASN A 144 -8.27 -11.04 -15.82
C ASN A 144 -8.29 -9.61 -15.25
N VAL A 145 -7.41 -9.41 -14.29
CA VAL A 145 -7.02 -8.11 -13.74
C VAL A 145 -5.51 -8.04 -13.76
N THR A 146 -4.98 -6.99 -14.40
CA THR A 146 -3.57 -6.66 -14.25
C THR A 146 -3.42 -5.72 -13.07
N VAL A 147 -2.56 -6.08 -12.13
CA VAL A 147 -2.25 -5.27 -10.94
C VAL A 147 -0.80 -4.83 -11.01
N ARG A 148 -0.59 -3.53 -10.97
CA ARG A 148 0.71 -2.91 -10.77
C ARG A 148 0.91 -2.66 -9.28
N PHE A 149 1.89 -3.33 -8.70
CA PHE A 149 2.33 -3.12 -7.33
C PHE A 149 3.55 -2.23 -7.33
N LYS A 150 3.49 -1.14 -6.56
CA LYS A 150 4.65 -0.34 -6.21
C LYS A 150 5.26 -0.90 -4.93
N MET A 151 6.56 -1.14 -4.99
CA MET A 151 7.36 -1.72 -3.93
C MET A 151 8.38 -0.68 -3.46
N SER A 152 8.63 -0.61 -2.15
CA SER A 152 9.71 0.18 -1.57
C SER A 152 10.21 -0.51 -0.32
N GLN A 153 11.54 -0.54 -0.11
CA GLN A 153 12.16 -1.30 1.00
C GLN A 153 11.70 -2.77 1.01
N GLY A 154 11.39 -3.32 -0.17
CA GLY A 154 10.87 -4.68 -0.34
C GLY A 154 9.43 -4.92 0.14
N ARG A 155 8.66 -3.87 0.45
CA ARG A 155 7.26 -3.92 0.91
C ARG A 155 6.33 -3.29 -0.14
N VAL A 156 5.07 -3.71 -0.16
CA VAL A 156 4.02 -3.08 -0.98
C VAL A 156 3.69 -1.71 -0.38
N VAL A 157 3.83 -0.66 -1.18
CA VAL A 157 3.42 0.71 -0.82
C VAL A 157 2.15 1.15 -1.54
N SER A 158 1.87 0.56 -2.71
CA SER A 158 0.55 0.68 -3.32
C SER A 158 0.28 -0.44 -4.31
N ALA A 159 -1.00 -0.70 -4.59
CA ALA A 159 -1.41 -1.54 -5.71
C ALA A 159 -2.55 -0.89 -6.48
N GLU A 160 -2.46 -0.93 -7.80
CA GLU A 160 -3.51 -0.45 -8.70
C GLU A 160 -3.83 -1.58 -9.68
N GLY A 161 -5.07 -2.09 -9.60
CA GLY A 161 -5.59 -3.11 -10.49
C GLY A 161 -6.54 -2.53 -11.51
N TRP A 162 -6.54 -3.07 -12.73
CA TRP A 162 -7.53 -2.77 -13.75
C TRP A 162 -7.92 -4.02 -14.53
N ASN A 163 -9.20 -4.12 -14.89
CA ASN A 163 -9.68 -5.17 -15.78
C ASN A 163 -9.09 -4.99 -17.18
N GLY A 164 -8.61 -6.08 -17.78
CA GLY A 164 -8.24 -6.08 -19.19
C GLY A 164 -9.45 -6.40 -20.06
N PHE A 165 -9.91 -5.44 -20.87
CA PHE A 165 -10.83 -5.72 -21.97
C PHE A 165 -10.01 -6.01 -23.23
N PHE A 166 -9.81 -7.29 -23.53
CA PHE A 166 -9.05 -7.70 -24.70
C PHE A 166 -9.97 -7.96 -25.89
N THR A 167 -9.57 -7.49 -27.07
CA THR A 167 -10.10 -7.95 -28.35
C THR A 167 -9.06 -8.85 -28.98
N GLU A 168 -9.41 -10.10 -29.24
CA GLU A 168 -8.54 -11.06 -29.92
C GLU A 168 -8.91 -11.21 -31.39
N GLY A 169 -7.91 -11.52 -32.22
CA GLY A 169 -8.07 -11.73 -33.65
C GLY A 169 -6.87 -12.45 -34.21
N ARG A 170 -7.05 -13.15 -35.35
CA ARG A 170 -5.92 -13.78 -36.03
C ARG A 170 -5.10 -12.73 -36.75
N VAL A 171 -3.78 -12.85 -36.66
CA VAL A 171 -2.86 -12.20 -37.58
C VAL A 171 -2.92 -12.97 -38.90
N SER A 172 -3.86 -12.60 -39.77
CA SER A 172 -3.89 -13.10 -41.15
C SER A 172 -3.18 -12.09 -42.05
N PRO A 173 -2.34 -12.51 -43.01
CA PRO A 173 -1.82 -11.60 -44.01
C PRO A 173 -3.00 -11.04 -44.79
N THR A 174 -3.12 -9.71 -44.84
CA THR A 174 -4.04 -9.02 -45.75
C THR A 174 -3.66 -9.40 -47.18
N SER A 175 -4.59 -10.01 -47.90
CA SER A 175 -4.48 -10.28 -49.34
C SER A 175 -4.45 -9.01 -50.15
#